data_AF-A0A3N5PZ59-F1
#
_entry.id   AF-A0A3N5PZ59-F1
#
_cell.length_a   1.000
_cell.length_b   1.000
_cell.length_c   1.000
_cell.angle_alpha   90.00
_cell.angle_beta   90.00
_cell.angle_gamma   90.00
#
_symmetry.space_group_name_H-M   'P 1'
#
loop_
_entity.id
_entity.type
_entity.pdbx_description
1 polymer ?
#
loop_
_entity_poly.entity_id
_entity_poly.type
_entity_poly.pdbx_seq_one_letter_code
_entity_poly.pdbx_strand_id
1 'polypeptide(L)'
;PDPRGMLEFARLHHLPAYAIAAAHSAGHDDGRWLAEFKRDIGSFRTNHPPMDGPLWSVAMDCGIRLVNILIAWDWFGQLGHSDDELDHTIAVIVAEHDIVINATLETSGGMGTSHLLGGLLGLLAVEAYSAKRVQNRGLKPAAAITMFTQAVERQILADGMSFEASTGYHRQVVDILVHAEMLIRQTPHLLAEASPQLFEKIALAVRAQRELERAVMPLIVDNDDVVVVKGGRMEGWKGERAKGRNSERAKGQNSEWVAFREFGLWIWHLDDAVLTARNGPVGQYGKGGHAHCDQNSITLRIGETPVIIDPGTFCYVSDPVRRNNDRSTAVHATVDLGIEQCWWPEDAYEGLFWMIQEGQQPYVDIATEHQWRGHVRHRGSALFAHARTIDIEPHRVSVRDSIHVDGELGTIVLPLGPDVDVNVGEKVAQLTFNDRVVELMWADAIPELSTMNTAPAYYVNVVTKVLRLHMTSDVVHWSLNLRP
;
A
#
# COMPACT_ATOMS: atom_id res chain seq x y z
N PRO A 1 -9.76 21.52 -0.57
CA PRO A 1 -8.40 21.03 -0.87
C PRO A 1 -8.12 19.79 -0.03
N ASP A 2 -7.63 18.72 -0.65
CA ASP A 2 -7.27 17.53 0.09
C ASP A 2 -6.02 17.78 0.94
N PRO A 3 -6.02 17.45 2.24
CA PRO A 3 -4.90 17.76 3.13
C PRO A 3 -3.61 17.03 2.74
N ARG A 4 -3.66 15.93 1.99
CA ARG A 4 -2.50 15.07 1.72
C ARG A 4 -1.34 15.80 1.06
N GLY A 5 -1.59 16.66 0.07
CA GLY A 5 -0.51 17.40 -0.61
C GLY A 5 0.24 18.35 0.33
N MET A 6 -0.48 18.94 1.27
CA MET A 6 0.08 19.82 2.30
C MET A 6 0.84 19.01 3.37
N LEU A 7 0.28 17.87 3.80
CA LEU A 7 0.93 16.96 4.75
C LEU A 7 2.23 16.37 4.17
N GLU A 8 2.26 16.05 2.88
CA GLU A 8 3.48 15.56 2.22
C GLU A 8 4.61 16.59 2.21
N PHE A 9 4.29 17.87 2.01
CA PHE A 9 5.26 18.94 2.15
C PHE A 9 5.82 19.02 3.58
N ALA A 10 4.96 18.83 4.58
CA ALA A 10 5.30 18.91 6.00
C ALA A 10 6.20 17.78 6.51
N ARG A 11 6.46 16.74 5.71
CA ARG A 11 7.39 15.65 6.06
C ARG A 11 8.86 15.98 5.79
N LEU A 12 9.13 17.09 5.09
CA LEU A 12 10.49 17.60 4.85
C LEU A 12 11.44 16.57 4.21
N HIS A 13 10.93 15.77 3.28
CA HIS A 13 11.67 14.72 2.57
C HIS A 13 12.93 15.20 1.82
N HIS A 14 13.07 16.50 1.56
CA HIS A 14 14.23 17.05 0.89
C HIS A 14 15.45 17.19 1.81
N LEU A 15 15.29 17.18 3.15
CA LEU A 15 16.39 17.41 4.07
C LEU A 15 17.48 16.32 4.01
N PRO A 16 17.16 15.01 3.96
CA PRO A 16 18.18 13.98 3.75
C PRO A 16 18.91 14.11 2.41
N ALA A 17 18.23 14.64 1.38
CA ALA A 17 18.85 14.86 0.07
C ALA A 17 19.95 15.93 0.11
N TYR A 18 19.85 16.93 1.00
CA TYR A 18 20.94 17.90 1.20
C TYR A 18 22.21 17.25 1.74
N ALA A 19 22.07 16.35 2.72
CA ALA A 19 23.22 15.61 3.26
C ALA A 19 23.82 14.65 2.22
N ILE A 20 22.99 13.98 1.39
CA ILE A 20 23.46 13.18 0.25
C ILE A 20 24.21 14.06 -0.75
N ALA A 21 23.68 15.24 -1.08
CA ALA A 21 24.33 16.17 -2.00
C ALA A 21 25.68 16.69 -1.47
N ALA A 22 25.77 16.95 -0.17
CA ALA A 22 27.04 17.29 0.50
C ALA A 22 28.06 16.15 0.35
N ALA A 23 27.65 14.90 0.58
CA ALA A 23 28.50 13.72 0.42
C ALA A 23 29.02 13.56 -1.03
N HIS A 24 28.19 13.84 -2.03
CA HIS A 24 28.55 13.75 -3.45
C HIS A 24 29.42 14.90 -3.96
N SER A 25 29.53 15.99 -3.22
CA SER A 25 30.28 17.19 -3.64
C SER A 25 31.82 17.02 -3.54
N ALA A 26 32.32 15.82 -3.22
CA ALA A 26 33.74 15.44 -3.26
C ALA A 26 34.69 16.41 -2.54
N GLY A 27 34.25 16.99 -1.42
CA GLY A 27 35.03 17.97 -0.65
C GLY A 27 35.01 19.41 -1.18
N HIS A 28 34.17 19.72 -2.17
CA HIS A 28 33.92 21.08 -2.67
C HIS A 28 32.62 21.70 -2.14
N ASP A 29 31.93 21.03 -1.19
CA ASP A 29 30.82 21.66 -0.50
C ASP A 29 31.38 22.59 0.57
N ASP A 30 31.40 23.89 0.30
CA ASP A 30 31.81 24.96 1.23
C ASP A 30 30.78 25.17 2.37
N GLY A 31 30.11 24.10 2.81
CA GLY A 31 29.02 24.12 3.79
C GLY A 31 27.69 24.65 3.22
N ARG A 32 27.55 24.73 1.89
CA ARG A 32 26.34 25.21 1.23
C ARG A 32 25.13 24.38 1.64
N TRP A 33 25.21 23.06 1.51
CA TRP A 33 24.05 22.20 1.79
C TRP A 33 23.66 22.20 3.27
N LEU A 34 24.62 22.35 4.18
CA LEU A 34 24.35 22.55 5.60
C LEU A 34 23.64 23.90 5.83
N ALA A 35 24.05 24.96 5.15
CA ALA A 35 23.39 26.26 5.24
C ALA A 35 21.94 26.21 4.71
N GLU A 36 21.69 25.49 3.62
CA GLU A 36 20.33 25.25 3.10
C GLU A 36 19.47 24.45 4.09
N PHE A 37 20.02 23.39 4.68
CA PHE A 37 19.37 22.61 5.73
C PHE A 37 18.97 23.48 6.94
N LYS A 38 19.89 24.32 7.44
CA LYS A 38 19.62 25.27 8.54
C LYS A 38 18.52 26.25 8.18
N ARG A 39 18.58 26.83 6.97
CA ARG A 39 17.61 27.81 6.50
C ARG A 39 16.21 27.22 6.40
N ASP A 40 16.07 26.04 5.80
CA ASP A 40 14.77 25.43 5.56
C ASP A 40 14.12 24.96 6.88
N ILE A 41 14.90 24.39 7.81
CA ILE A 41 14.41 24.09 9.17
C ILE A 41 13.98 25.37 9.91
N GLY A 42 14.82 26.41 9.88
CA GLY A 42 14.50 27.68 10.53
C GLY A 42 13.22 28.30 9.97
N SER A 43 13.10 28.34 8.64
CA SER A 43 11.91 28.84 7.93
C SER A 43 10.67 28.04 8.29
N PHE A 44 10.75 26.70 8.30
CA PHE A 44 9.62 25.84 8.66
C PHE A 44 9.14 26.14 10.09
N ARG A 45 10.06 26.20 11.06
CA ARG A 45 9.70 26.49 12.47
C ARG A 45 9.09 27.88 12.66
N THR A 46 9.60 28.89 11.98
CA THR A 46 9.06 30.26 12.08
C THR A 46 7.67 30.38 11.47
N ASN A 47 7.42 29.73 10.33
CA ASN A 47 6.15 29.86 9.62
C ASN A 47 5.09 28.83 10.07
N HIS A 48 5.52 27.73 10.71
CA HIS A 48 4.66 26.63 11.13
C HIS A 48 5.00 26.21 12.57
N PRO A 49 4.71 27.05 13.57
CA PRO A 49 5.04 26.76 14.95
C PRO A 49 4.34 25.48 15.44
N PRO A 50 4.94 24.73 16.39
CA PRO A 50 4.34 23.50 16.93
C PRO A 50 2.96 23.74 17.52
N MET A 51 2.10 22.71 17.42
CA MET A 51 0.72 22.74 17.90
C MET A 51 -0.19 23.77 17.21
N ASP A 52 0.29 24.43 16.15
CA ASP A 52 -0.47 25.39 15.37
C ASP A 52 -0.64 24.92 13.92
N GLY A 53 -1.88 25.03 13.44
CA GLY A 53 -2.23 24.70 12.07
C GLY A 53 -2.20 23.21 11.68
N PRO A 54 -2.56 22.92 10.41
CA PRO A 54 -2.78 21.57 9.92
C PRO A 54 -1.49 20.73 9.74
N LEU A 55 -0.29 21.32 9.75
CA LEU A 55 0.97 20.57 9.55
C LEU A 55 1.42 19.78 10.80
N TRP A 56 0.75 20.01 11.92
CA TRP A 56 1.00 19.38 13.21
C TRP A 56 -0.19 18.52 13.69
N SER A 57 -1.27 18.42 12.91
CA SER A 57 -2.50 17.75 13.35
C SER A 57 -2.45 16.22 13.27
N VAL A 58 -1.48 15.65 12.56
CA VAL A 58 -1.35 14.21 12.35
C VAL A 58 -0.02 13.72 12.90
N ALA A 59 -0.07 12.78 13.85
CA ALA A 59 1.12 12.26 14.53
C ALA A 59 2.11 11.58 13.56
N MET A 60 1.63 10.88 12.53
CA MET A 60 2.47 10.25 11.51
C MET A 60 3.34 11.25 10.78
N ASP A 61 2.77 12.36 10.31
CA ASP A 61 3.51 13.38 9.56
C ASP A 61 4.57 14.04 10.43
N CYS A 62 4.25 14.31 11.70
CA CYS A 62 5.21 14.76 12.70
C CYS A 62 6.35 13.74 12.92
N GLY A 63 6.01 12.45 13.05
CA GLY A 63 6.99 11.39 13.23
C GLY A 63 7.94 11.24 12.05
N ILE A 64 7.41 11.20 10.82
CA ILE A 64 8.21 11.14 9.59
C ILE A 64 9.07 12.39 9.43
N ARG A 65 8.52 13.59 9.69
CA ARG A 65 9.29 14.85 9.66
C ARG A 65 10.49 14.79 10.60
N LEU A 66 10.27 14.36 11.85
CA LEU A 66 11.35 14.24 12.83
C LEU A 66 12.44 13.27 12.37
N VAL A 67 12.06 12.11 11.83
CA VAL A 67 13.01 11.13 11.29
C VAL A 67 13.86 11.74 10.15
N ASN A 68 13.24 12.46 9.21
CA ASN A 68 13.97 13.10 8.12
C ASN A 68 14.97 14.16 8.63
N ILE A 69 14.58 14.98 9.61
CA ILE A 69 15.46 15.97 10.25
C ILE A 69 16.65 15.27 10.92
N LEU A 70 16.39 14.23 11.72
CA LEU A 70 17.43 13.56 12.50
C LEU A 70 18.40 12.76 11.64
N ILE A 71 17.91 12.06 10.60
CA ILE A 71 18.76 11.34 9.65
C ILE A 71 19.66 12.32 8.90
N ALA A 72 19.11 13.42 8.38
CA ALA A 72 19.89 14.44 7.70
C ALA A 72 20.99 15.00 8.61
N TRP A 73 20.66 15.31 9.87
CA TRP A 73 21.63 15.83 10.83
C TRP A 73 22.72 14.81 11.19
N ASP A 74 22.36 13.54 11.39
CA ASP A 74 23.33 12.46 11.64
C ASP A 74 24.29 12.29 10.44
N TRP A 75 23.78 12.34 9.20
CA TRP A 75 24.61 12.28 8.00
C TRP A 75 25.55 13.48 7.84
N PHE A 76 25.10 14.71 8.10
CA PHE A 76 26.01 15.87 8.14
C PHE A 76 27.12 15.69 9.20
N GLY A 77 26.78 15.15 10.38
CA GLY A 77 27.77 14.81 11.40
C GLY A 77 28.79 13.77 10.93
N GLN A 78 28.35 12.73 10.20
CA GLN A 78 29.24 11.74 9.60
C GLN A 78 30.18 12.32 8.53
N LEU A 79 29.76 13.40 7.86
CA LEU A 79 30.60 14.16 6.92
C LEU A 79 31.57 15.13 7.64
N GLY A 80 31.55 15.18 8.97
CA GLY A 80 32.45 16.00 9.79
C GLY A 80 31.91 17.40 10.11
N HIS A 81 30.64 17.69 9.81
CA HIS A 81 30.02 18.94 10.23
C HIS A 81 29.64 18.91 11.71
N SER A 82 29.83 20.05 12.39
CA SER A 82 29.43 20.27 13.78
C SER A 82 28.93 21.71 13.94
N ASP A 83 27.85 21.91 14.69
CA ASP A 83 27.25 23.24 14.90
C ASP A 83 26.43 23.23 16.19
N ASP A 84 26.95 23.89 17.24
CA ASP A 84 26.34 23.89 18.57
C ASP A 84 24.97 24.58 18.62
N GLU A 85 24.77 25.63 17.81
CA GLU A 85 23.50 26.35 17.73
C GLU A 85 22.44 25.50 17.05
N LEU A 86 22.82 24.83 15.96
CA LEU A 86 21.96 23.87 15.29
C LEU A 86 21.65 22.68 16.19
N ASP A 87 22.64 22.13 16.91
CA ASP A 87 22.42 21.05 17.88
C ASP A 87 21.40 21.43 18.95
N HIS A 88 21.50 22.65 19.49
CA HIS A 88 20.49 23.16 20.42
C HIS A 88 19.12 23.27 19.75
N THR A 89 19.06 23.78 18.53
CA THR A 89 17.82 23.89 17.75
C THR A 89 17.18 22.52 17.50
N ILE A 90 17.96 21.50 17.13
CA ILE A 90 17.49 20.13 16.91
C ILE A 90 16.97 19.54 18.22
N ALA A 91 17.62 19.77 19.36
CA ALA A 91 17.12 19.32 20.65
C ALA A 91 15.76 19.94 21.00
N VAL A 92 15.54 21.23 20.67
CA VAL A 92 14.22 21.88 20.84
C VAL A 92 13.19 21.24 19.91
N ILE A 93 13.52 21.02 18.63
CA ILE A 93 12.65 20.34 17.66
C ILE A 93 12.21 18.97 18.17
N VAL A 94 13.13 18.18 18.71
CA VAL A 94 12.85 16.85 19.25
C VAL A 94 11.82 16.95 20.39
N ALA A 95 12.00 17.89 21.31
CA ALA A 95 11.06 18.10 22.42
C ALA A 95 9.67 18.57 21.93
N GLU A 96 9.62 19.46 20.94
CA GLU A 96 8.37 19.93 20.32
C GLU A 96 7.60 18.76 19.67
N HIS A 97 8.30 17.90 18.94
CA HIS A 97 7.70 16.73 18.30
C HIS A 97 7.25 15.68 19.31
N ASP A 98 8.03 15.42 20.36
CA ASP A 98 7.64 14.50 21.44
C ASP A 98 6.30 14.90 22.07
N ILE A 99 6.15 16.19 22.40
CA ILE A 99 4.91 16.74 22.96
C ILE A 99 3.74 16.56 22.00
N VAL A 100 3.89 16.97 20.74
CA VAL A 100 2.80 16.93 19.75
C VAL A 100 2.39 15.48 19.46
N ILE A 101 3.35 14.61 19.23
CA ILE A 101 3.10 13.21 18.87
C ILE A 101 2.36 12.50 20.01
N ASN A 102 2.82 12.65 21.26
CA ASN A 102 2.11 12.08 22.41
C ASN A 102 0.69 12.63 22.57
N ALA A 103 0.46 13.91 22.25
CA ALA A 103 -0.85 14.56 22.37
C ALA A 103 -1.82 14.17 21.24
N THR A 104 -1.31 13.76 20.08
CA THR A 104 -2.10 13.52 18.85
C THR A 104 -2.08 12.07 18.38
N LEU A 105 -1.47 11.18 19.15
CA LEU A 105 -1.33 9.76 18.83
C LEU A 105 -2.71 9.11 18.64
N GLU A 106 -2.94 8.54 17.46
CA GLU A 106 -4.22 7.93 17.06
C GLU A 106 -4.44 6.57 17.75
N THR A 107 -4.69 6.63 19.06
CA THR A 107 -4.92 5.46 19.94
C THR A 107 -6.39 5.27 20.30
N SER A 108 -7.22 6.29 20.10
CA SER A 108 -8.65 6.28 20.40
C SER A 108 -9.47 5.64 19.28
N GLY A 109 -10.62 5.05 19.60
CA GLY A 109 -11.53 4.44 18.62
C GLY A 109 -11.15 3.02 18.17
N GLY A 110 -10.07 2.44 18.69
CA GLY A 110 -9.73 1.02 18.49
C GLY A 110 -9.12 0.67 17.12
N MET A 111 -8.89 1.65 16.25
CA MET A 111 -8.39 1.45 14.88
C MET A 111 -7.17 2.32 14.60
N GLY A 112 -6.03 1.95 15.19
CA GLY A 112 -4.74 2.51 14.78
C GLY A 112 -4.27 1.85 13.48
N THR A 113 -4.03 2.64 12.44
CA THR A 113 -3.54 2.21 11.12
C THR A 113 -2.03 2.44 11.01
N SER A 114 -1.48 2.44 9.79
CA SER A 114 -0.14 2.97 9.46
C SER A 114 0.16 4.32 10.13
N HIS A 115 -0.86 5.17 10.35
CA HIS A 115 -0.69 6.44 11.05
C HIS A 115 -0.16 6.27 12.48
N LEU A 116 -0.69 5.28 13.23
CA LEU A 116 -0.22 4.97 14.58
C LEU A 116 1.24 4.54 14.55
N LEU A 117 1.62 3.66 13.60
CA LEU A 117 3.00 3.22 13.45
C LEU A 117 3.94 4.38 13.11
N GLY A 118 3.53 5.31 12.25
CA GLY A 118 4.31 6.49 11.91
C GLY A 118 4.51 7.46 13.08
N GLY A 119 3.49 7.67 13.91
CA GLY A 119 3.62 8.44 15.16
C GLY A 119 4.58 7.76 16.15
N LEU A 120 4.44 6.45 16.34
CA LEU A 120 5.31 5.67 17.21
C LEU A 120 6.76 5.61 16.71
N LEU A 121 6.98 5.59 15.39
CA LEU A 121 8.31 5.75 14.79
C LEU A 121 8.96 7.08 15.22
N GLY A 122 8.18 8.16 15.25
CA GLY A 122 8.61 9.46 15.77
C GLY A 122 9.06 9.38 17.24
N LEU A 123 8.31 8.69 18.10
CA LEU A 123 8.71 8.49 19.50
C LEU A 123 9.97 7.64 19.64
N LEU A 124 10.14 6.60 18.81
CA LEU A 124 11.40 5.83 18.77
C LEU A 124 12.59 6.71 18.35
N ALA A 125 12.38 7.66 17.43
CA ALA A 125 13.38 8.64 17.02
C ALA A 125 13.74 9.63 18.15
N VAL A 126 12.75 10.09 18.93
CA VAL A 126 12.98 10.92 20.14
C VAL A 126 13.90 10.19 21.12
N GLU A 127 13.61 8.92 21.42
CA GLU A 127 14.39 8.09 22.33
C GLU A 127 15.81 7.86 21.81
N ALA A 128 15.95 7.51 20.52
CA ALA A 128 17.24 7.28 19.88
C ALA A 128 18.13 8.54 19.90
N TYR A 129 17.56 9.72 19.64
CA TYR A 129 18.28 10.99 19.74
C TYR A 129 18.70 11.29 21.18
N SER A 130 17.77 11.15 22.12
CA SER A 130 18.00 11.44 23.54
C SER A 130 19.08 10.55 24.13
N ALA A 131 19.12 9.27 23.76
CA ALA A 131 20.15 8.30 24.17
C ALA A 131 21.58 8.78 23.86
N LYS A 132 21.78 9.41 22.70
CA LYS A 132 23.09 9.88 22.23
C LYS A 132 23.50 11.20 22.89
N ARG A 133 22.54 12.09 23.18
CA ARG A 133 22.80 13.53 23.42
C ARG A 133 22.39 14.03 24.80
N VAL A 134 21.32 13.48 25.39
CA VAL A 134 20.75 13.94 26.65
C VAL A 134 20.87 12.80 27.65
N GLN A 135 21.94 12.82 28.46
CA GLN A 135 22.11 11.88 29.57
C GLN A 135 20.88 11.96 30.49
N ASN A 136 19.95 11.03 30.34
CA ASN A 136 18.81 10.75 31.21
C ASN A 136 17.98 11.97 31.66
N ARG A 137 16.89 12.25 30.94
CA ARG A 137 15.72 12.93 31.52
C ARG A 137 14.45 12.17 31.20
N GLY A 138 13.96 11.40 32.18
CA GLY A 138 12.53 11.14 32.43
C GLY A 138 11.66 10.50 31.35
N LEU A 139 12.21 10.23 30.15
CA LEU A 139 11.54 9.48 29.11
C LEU A 139 11.25 8.08 29.63
N LYS A 140 10.14 7.50 29.19
CA LYS A 140 9.79 6.11 29.48
C LYS A 140 10.08 5.28 28.22
N PRO A 141 11.34 4.95 27.88
CA PRO A 141 11.69 4.23 26.66
C PRO A 141 10.89 2.93 26.49
N ALA A 142 10.60 2.26 27.62
CA ALA A 142 9.78 1.07 27.65
C ALA A 142 8.36 1.28 27.08
N ALA A 143 7.77 2.48 27.19
CA ALA A 143 6.42 2.75 26.70
C ALA A 143 6.38 2.80 25.16
N ALA A 144 7.28 3.55 24.52
CA ALA A 144 7.29 3.70 23.07
C ALA A 144 7.53 2.36 22.36
N ILE A 145 8.55 1.61 22.79
CA ILE A 145 8.85 0.29 22.22
C ILE A 145 7.74 -0.74 22.49
N THR A 146 7.12 -0.70 23.68
CA THR A 146 5.98 -1.57 24.00
C THR A 146 4.79 -1.26 23.11
N MET A 147 4.42 0.01 22.97
CA MET A 147 3.31 0.44 22.12
C MET A 147 3.57 0.10 20.64
N PHE A 148 4.80 0.31 20.16
CA PHE A 148 5.20 -0.06 18.81
C PHE A 148 5.09 -1.58 18.60
N THR A 149 5.59 -2.39 19.54
CA THR A 149 5.48 -3.85 19.49
C THR A 149 4.03 -4.28 19.40
N GLN A 150 3.16 -3.75 20.26
CA GLN A 150 1.73 -4.05 20.26
C GLN A 150 1.02 -3.61 18.98
N ALA A 151 1.43 -2.49 18.37
CA ALA A 151 0.88 -2.04 17.10
C ALA A 151 1.29 -2.98 15.96
N VAL A 152 2.56 -3.39 15.89
CA VAL A 152 3.04 -4.35 14.89
C VAL A 152 2.34 -5.71 15.02
N GLU A 153 2.17 -6.21 16.25
CA GLU A 153 1.47 -7.48 16.49
C GLU A 153 0.03 -7.47 15.98
N ARG A 154 -0.65 -6.32 16.10
CA ARG A 154 -2.03 -6.11 15.65
C ARG A 154 -2.14 -5.92 14.15
N GLN A 155 -1.23 -5.14 13.57
CA GLN A 155 -1.35 -4.66 12.19
C GLN A 155 -0.68 -5.57 11.15
N ILE A 156 0.22 -6.48 11.56
CA ILE A 156 0.86 -7.44 10.65
C ILE A 156 0.18 -8.81 10.78
N LEU A 157 -0.45 -9.25 9.69
CA LEU A 157 -1.19 -10.50 9.56
C LEU A 157 -0.26 -11.72 9.66
N ALA A 158 -0.84 -12.92 9.75
CA ALA A 158 -0.08 -14.17 9.84
C ALA A 158 0.70 -14.49 8.56
N ASP A 159 0.24 -14.00 7.40
CA ASP A 159 0.92 -14.11 6.11
C ASP A 159 1.95 -12.99 5.85
N GLY A 160 2.08 -12.03 6.78
CA GLY A 160 3.04 -10.93 6.73
C GLY A 160 2.51 -9.64 6.13
N MET A 161 1.36 -9.67 5.48
CA MET A 161 0.78 -8.45 4.93
C MET A 161 0.28 -7.52 6.04
N SER A 162 0.15 -6.23 5.73
CA SER A 162 -0.52 -5.30 6.64
C SER A 162 -2.03 -5.57 6.61
N PHE A 163 -2.68 -5.41 7.75
CA PHE A 163 -4.13 -5.57 7.91
C PHE A 163 -4.98 -4.53 7.14
N GLU A 164 -4.37 -3.58 6.43
CA GLU A 164 -5.04 -2.47 5.74
C GLU A 164 -5.63 -2.85 4.37
N ALA A 165 -5.44 -4.10 3.93
CA ALA A 165 -5.97 -4.61 2.67
C ALA A 165 -5.55 -3.82 1.40
N SER A 166 -4.49 -3.02 1.46
CA SER A 166 -3.89 -2.29 0.34
C SER A 166 -2.40 -2.63 0.18
N THR A 167 -1.95 -2.86 -1.06
CA THR A 167 -0.53 -3.09 -1.35
C THR A 167 0.32 -1.82 -1.22
N GLY A 168 -0.25 -0.65 -1.51
CA GLY A 168 0.40 0.65 -1.30
C GLY A 168 0.68 0.93 0.17
N TYR A 169 -0.34 0.73 1.02
CA TYR A 169 -0.18 0.87 2.48
C TYR A 169 0.73 -0.20 3.08
N HIS A 170 0.74 -1.42 2.54
CA HIS A 170 1.71 -2.43 2.98
C HIS A 170 3.15 -1.95 2.78
N ARG A 171 3.46 -1.38 1.62
CA ARG A 171 4.80 -0.81 1.33
C ARG A 171 5.16 0.30 2.31
N GLN A 172 4.23 1.22 2.60
CA GLN A 172 4.44 2.29 3.58
C GLN A 172 4.72 1.72 4.97
N VAL A 173 3.90 0.76 5.42
CA VAL A 173 4.08 0.09 6.71
C VAL A 173 5.46 -0.55 6.79
N VAL A 174 5.87 -1.31 5.76
CA VAL A 174 7.19 -1.96 5.74
C VAL A 174 8.33 -0.93 5.81
N ASP A 175 8.20 0.20 5.13
CA ASP A 175 9.21 1.26 5.21
C ASP A 175 9.32 1.86 6.63
N ILE A 176 8.18 2.07 7.31
CA ILE A 176 8.16 2.45 8.73
C ILE A 176 8.84 1.39 9.60
N LEU A 177 8.53 0.11 9.40
CA LEU A 177 9.10 -0.99 10.19
C LEU A 177 10.61 -1.11 10.03
N VAL A 178 11.15 -0.94 8.82
CA VAL A 178 12.59 -0.99 8.55
C VAL A 178 13.31 0.16 9.26
N HIS A 179 12.78 1.39 9.17
CA HIS A 179 13.36 2.54 9.88
C HIS A 179 13.27 2.38 11.40
N ALA A 180 12.16 1.84 11.92
CA ALA A 180 12.03 1.54 13.34
C ALA A 180 13.05 0.49 13.80
N GLU A 181 13.22 -0.61 13.06
CA GLU A 181 14.24 -1.62 13.37
C GLU A 181 15.64 -1.01 13.42
N MET A 182 15.98 -0.11 12.49
CA MET A 182 17.26 0.59 12.49
C MET A 182 17.45 1.44 13.74
N LEU A 183 16.46 2.26 14.12
CA LEU A 183 16.52 3.10 15.32
C LEU A 183 16.66 2.25 16.60
N ILE A 184 15.87 1.17 16.70
CA ILE A 184 15.90 0.25 17.85
C ILE A 184 17.28 -0.39 17.98
N ARG A 185 17.82 -0.96 16.90
CA ARG A 185 19.11 -1.67 16.94
C ARG A 185 20.30 -0.75 17.25
N GLN A 186 20.22 0.51 16.86
CA GLN A 186 21.25 1.50 17.15
C GLN A 186 21.14 2.10 18.57
N THR A 187 20.07 1.77 19.31
CA THR A 187 19.79 2.35 20.63
C THR A 187 19.77 1.24 21.69
N PRO A 188 20.86 1.05 22.48
CA PRO A 188 21.04 -0.13 23.33
C PRO A 188 19.88 -0.43 24.29
N HIS A 189 19.26 0.59 24.89
CA HIS A 189 18.16 0.38 25.82
C HIS A 189 16.85 0.03 25.11
N LEU A 190 16.58 0.59 23.91
CA LEU A 190 15.43 0.16 23.10
C LEU A 190 15.60 -1.28 22.65
N LEU A 191 16.81 -1.66 22.22
CA LEU A 191 17.14 -3.03 21.83
C LEU A 191 16.98 -4.01 23.00
N ALA A 192 17.32 -3.61 24.23
CA ALA A 192 17.17 -4.45 25.41
C ALA A 192 15.70 -4.70 25.77
N GLU A 193 14.82 -3.74 25.52
CA GLU A 193 13.37 -3.85 25.76
C GLU A 193 12.60 -4.47 24.58
N ALA A 194 13.20 -4.50 23.39
CA ALA A 194 12.56 -5.03 22.19
C ALA A 194 12.41 -6.56 22.26
N SER A 195 11.18 -7.03 22.07
CA SER A 195 10.90 -8.46 22.00
C SER A 195 11.50 -9.09 20.74
N PRO A 196 12.07 -10.32 20.79
CA PRO A 196 12.45 -11.07 19.60
C PRO A 196 11.30 -11.24 18.60
N GLN A 197 10.06 -11.37 19.07
CA GLN A 197 8.88 -11.52 18.23
C GLN A 197 8.62 -10.28 17.35
N LEU A 198 9.01 -9.08 17.80
CA LEU A 198 8.93 -7.86 17.01
C LEU A 198 9.75 -8.01 15.72
N PHE A 199 11.01 -8.41 15.84
CA PHE A 199 11.90 -8.58 14.68
C PHE A 199 11.45 -9.71 13.77
N GLU A 200 10.83 -10.77 14.30
CA GLU A 200 10.24 -11.84 13.49
C GLU A 200 9.05 -11.34 12.65
N LYS A 201 8.18 -10.50 13.23
CA LYS A 201 7.05 -9.86 12.53
C LYS A 201 7.53 -8.86 11.48
N ILE A 202 8.52 -8.01 11.80
CA ILE A 202 9.14 -7.10 10.82
C ILE A 202 9.71 -7.90 9.66
N ALA A 203 10.52 -8.93 9.94
CA ALA A 203 11.09 -9.78 8.91
C ALA A 203 10.04 -10.53 8.09
N LEU A 204 8.88 -10.85 8.67
CA LEU A 204 7.76 -11.43 7.95
C LEU A 204 7.12 -10.41 6.99
N ALA A 205 6.89 -9.18 7.44
CA ALA A 205 6.37 -8.11 6.59
C ALA A 205 7.32 -7.78 5.43
N VAL A 206 8.63 -7.68 5.67
CA VAL A 206 9.56 -7.43 4.56
C VAL A 206 9.64 -8.60 3.58
N ARG A 207 9.41 -9.85 4.03
CA ARG A 207 9.29 -10.98 3.10
C ARG A 207 8.08 -10.82 2.18
N ALA A 208 6.92 -10.42 2.72
CA ALA A 208 5.73 -10.17 1.92
C ALA A 208 5.97 -9.04 0.89
N GLN A 209 6.58 -7.93 1.31
CA GLN A 209 6.97 -6.83 0.43
C GLN A 209 7.88 -7.27 -0.73
N ARG A 210 8.85 -8.15 -0.48
CA ARG A 210 9.73 -8.67 -1.55
C ARG A 210 8.99 -9.49 -2.60
N GLU A 211 7.96 -10.22 -2.20
CA GLU A 211 7.12 -10.97 -3.14
C GLU A 211 6.26 -10.01 -3.98
N LEU A 212 5.72 -8.94 -3.37
CA LEU A 212 5.05 -7.87 -4.12
C LEU A 212 6.00 -7.17 -5.10
N GLU A 213 7.23 -6.87 -4.69
CA GLU A 213 8.26 -6.28 -5.57
C GLU A 213 8.63 -7.21 -6.72
N ARG A 214 8.75 -8.52 -6.47
CA ARG A 214 8.94 -9.53 -7.54
C ARG A 214 7.75 -9.54 -8.52
N ALA A 215 6.56 -9.20 -8.04
CA ALA A 215 5.35 -9.04 -8.83
C ALA A 215 5.19 -7.64 -9.44
N VAL A 216 6.24 -6.81 -9.42
CA VAL A 216 6.27 -5.43 -9.93
C VAL A 216 5.29 -4.51 -9.18
N MET A 217 5.15 -4.73 -7.86
CA MET A 217 4.26 -3.98 -6.96
C MET A 217 2.86 -3.81 -7.54
N PRO A 218 2.07 -4.90 -7.64
CA PRO A 218 0.73 -4.81 -8.20
C PRO A 218 -0.09 -3.78 -7.42
N LEU A 219 -0.71 -2.84 -8.15
CA LEU A 219 -1.66 -1.92 -7.59
C LEU A 219 -2.93 -2.70 -7.24
N ILE A 220 -3.25 -2.77 -5.96
CA ILE A 220 -4.48 -3.36 -5.44
C ILE A 220 -5.08 -2.32 -4.51
N VAL A 221 -6.29 -1.86 -4.86
CA VAL A 221 -7.07 -0.84 -4.15
C VAL A 221 -6.30 0.49 -3.98
N ASP A 222 -6.50 1.21 -2.87
CA ASP A 222 -5.85 2.49 -2.60
C ASP A 222 -4.32 2.46 -2.84
N ASN A 223 -3.86 3.39 -3.66
CA ASN A 223 -2.47 3.73 -3.91
C ASN A 223 -1.98 4.83 -2.97
N ASP A 224 -1.26 4.43 -1.92
CA ASP A 224 -0.40 5.34 -1.18
C ASP A 224 1.09 5.14 -1.54
N ASP A 225 1.77 6.28 -1.78
CA ASP A 225 3.18 6.40 -2.12
C ASP A 225 3.99 7.04 -0.99
N VAL A 226 3.42 7.19 0.22
CA VAL A 226 4.17 7.64 1.39
C VAL A 226 5.34 6.69 1.63
N VAL A 227 6.51 7.28 1.79
CA VAL A 227 7.71 6.65 2.33
C VAL A 227 8.25 7.55 3.44
N VAL A 228 8.94 6.97 4.40
CA VAL A 228 9.61 7.68 5.50
C VAL A 228 10.72 8.58 4.93
N VAL A 229 11.61 8.05 4.09
CA VAL A 229 12.73 8.80 3.49
C VAL A 229 12.75 8.66 1.97
N LYS A 230 12.55 9.77 1.25
CA LYS A 230 12.67 9.83 -0.23
C LYS A 230 14.13 10.07 -0.60
N GLY A 231 14.89 9.03 -0.96
CA GLY A 231 16.30 9.22 -1.36
C GLY A 231 17.21 7.99 -1.39
N GLY A 232 16.74 6.81 -1.01
CA GLY A 232 17.52 5.57 -1.13
C GLY A 232 16.66 4.46 -1.70
N ARG A 233 17.11 3.81 -2.79
CA ARG A 233 16.74 2.40 -2.95
C ARG A 233 17.22 1.69 -1.69
N MET A 234 16.40 0.82 -1.10
CA MET A 234 16.83 -0.10 -0.03
C MET A 234 17.81 -1.17 -0.56
N GLU A 235 18.82 -0.78 -1.33
CA GLU A 235 19.93 -1.65 -1.73
C GLU A 235 20.89 -1.76 -0.54
N GLY A 236 20.66 -2.74 0.33
CA GLY A 236 21.57 -3.01 1.44
C GLY A 236 20.98 -3.69 2.66
N TRP A 237 19.65 -3.75 2.81
CA TRP A 237 19.03 -4.46 3.93
C TRP A 237 19.16 -5.98 3.75
N LYS A 238 20.29 -6.51 4.20
CA LYS A 238 20.50 -7.93 4.49
C LYS A 238 19.88 -8.24 5.85
N GLY A 239 18.57 -8.03 6.00
CA GLY A 239 17.83 -8.46 7.18
C GLY A 239 18.25 -9.89 7.50
N GLU A 240 18.76 -10.10 8.72
CA GLU A 240 19.21 -11.41 9.19
C GLU A 240 18.14 -12.42 8.79
N ARG A 241 18.52 -13.42 7.99
CA ARG A 241 17.61 -14.48 7.52
C ARG A 241 16.91 -15.03 8.76
N ALA A 242 15.68 -14.58 9.02
CA ALA A 242 14.89 -15.06 10.13
C ALA A 242 14.81 -16.58 9.98
N LYS A 243 15.53 -17.29 10.86
CA LYS A 243 15.48 -18.75 10.97
C LYS A 243 14.21 -19.13 11.74
N GLY A 244 13.07 -18.57 11.33
CA GLY A 244 11.74 -18.94 11.81
C GLY A 244 11.15 -19.94 10.85
N ARG A 245 11.21 -21.22 11.22
CA ARG A 245 10.39 -22.28 10.62
C ARG A 245 8.95 -22.02 11.08
N ASN A 246 8.01 -21.92 10.13
CA ASN A 246 6.53 -21.96 10.27
C ASN A 246 5.77 -21.14 9.19
N SER A 247 6.38 -20.86 8.04
CA SER A 247 5.70 -21.23 6.80
C SER A 247 6.25 -22.60 6.42
N GLU A 248 5.46 -23.46 5.78
CA GLU A 248 5.97 -24.64 5.09
C GLU A 248 6.95 -24.19 4.00
N ARG A 249 8.19 -23.87 4.39
CA ARG A 249 9.31 -23.75 3.49
C ARG A 249 9.75 -25.17 3.19
N ALA A 250 9.10 -25.77 2.20
CA ALA A 250 9.74 -26.81 1.43
C ALA A 250 11.11 -26.26 1.00
N LYS A 251 12.18 -26.97 1.38
CA LYS A 251 13.52 -26.67 0.89
C LYS A 251 13.55 -27.00 -0.60
N GLY A 252 13.27 -26.01 -1.44
CA GLY A 252 13.37 -26.06 -2.90
C GLY A 252 12.49 -24.99 -3.57
N GLN A 253 13.03 -24.34 -4.61
CA GLN A 253 12.34 -23.59 -5.67
C GLN A 253 11.91 -22.12 -5.40
N ASN A 254 12.26 -21.25 -6.36
CA ASN A 254 11.49 -20.06 -6.69
C ASN A 254 10.06 -20.54 -6.97
N SER A 255 9.07 -20.23 -6.13
CA SER A 255 7.70 -20.64 -6.41
C SER A 255 7.13 -19.76 -7.54
N GLU A 256 6.56 -20.39 -8.56
CA GLU A 256 5.86 -19.72 -9.67
C GLU A 256 4.56 -19.04 -9.19
N TRP A 257 4.20 -19.15 -7.91
CA TRP A 257 3.07 -18.45 -7.32
C TRP A 257 3.23 -18.24 -5.81
N VAL A 258 2.45 -17.34 -5.24
CA VAL A 258 2.38 -17.01 -3.81
C VAL A 258 0.95 -16.64 -3.39
N ALA A 259 0.60 -16.93 -2.14
CA ALA A 259 -0.71 -16.63 -1.57
C ALA A 259 -0.59 -15.93 -0.22
N PHE A 260 -1.21 -14.76 -0.11
CA PHE A 260 -1.46 -14.02 1.12
C PHE A 260 -2.92 -14.23 1.51
N ARG A 261 -3.21 -15.33 2.21
CA ARG A 261 -4.59 -15.76 2.50
C ARG A 261 -5.33 -14.84 3.48
N GLU A 262 -4.62 -14.26 4.44
CA GLU A 262 -5.20 -13.34 5.42
C GLU A 262 -5.47 -11.98 4.76
N PHE A 263 -4.58 -11.54 3.88
CA PHE A 263 -4.81 -10.36 3.06
C PHE A 263 -5.88 -10.61 2.00
N GLY A 264 -5.93 -11.82 1.43
CA GLY A 264 -6.77 -12.27 0.31
C GLY A 264 -6.22 -11.93 -1.07
N LEU A 265 -4.92 -12.09 -1.27
CA LEU A 265 -4.23 -11.84 -2.55
C LEU A 265 -3.44 -13.08 -2.98
N TRP A 266 -3.59 -13.47 -4.24
CA TRP A 266 -2.82 -14.52 -4.88
C TRP A 266 -2.09 -13.94 -6.08
N ILE A 267 -0.86 -14.42 -6.31
CA ILE A 267 0.02 -13.93 -7.36
C ILE A 267 0.65 -15.13 -8.05
N TRP A 268 0.62 -15.16 -9.38
CA TRP A 268 1.31 -16.13 -10.22
C TRP A 268 2.33 -15.41 -11.10
N HIS A 269 3.56 -15.91 -11.08
CA HIS A 269 4.65 -15.55 -11.98
C HIS A 269 4.70 -16.58 -13.11
N LEU A 270 4.16 -16.18 -14.26
CA LEU A 270 4.21 -16.95 -15.50
C LEU A 270 5.48 -16.56 -16.27
N ASP A 271 5.74 -17.23 -17.40
CA ASP A 271 6.96 -17.03 -18.21
C ASP A 271 7.32 -15.55 -18.43
N ASP A 272 6.37 -14.76 -18.95
CA ASP A 272 6.53 -13.34 -19.24
C ASP A 272 5.36 -12.51 -18.70
N ALA A 273 4.63 -13.03 -17.72
CA ALA A 273 3.46 -12.37 -17.16
C ALA A 273 3.35 -12.52 -15.65
N VAL A 274 2.65 -11.58 -15.02
CA VAL A 274 2.27 -11.65 -13.62
C VAL A 274 0.76 -11.50 -13.54
N LEU A 275 0.09 -12.51 -13.01
CA LEU A 275 -1.35 -12.51 -12.75
C LEU A 275 -1.57 -12.35 -11.24
N THR A 276 -2.53 -11.52 -10.85
CA THR A 276 -3.02 -11.47 -9.47
C THR A 276 -4.52 -11.77 -9.43
N ALA A 277 -4.98 -12.31 -8.30
CA ALA A 277 -6.40 -12.44 -7.99
C ALA A 277 -6.65 -11.97 -6.56
N ARG A 278 -7.72 -11.20 -6.35
CA ARG A 278 -8.12 -10.67 -5.05
C ARG A 278 -9.44 -11.29 -4.63
N ASN A 279 -9.46 -11.95 -3.47
CA ASN A 279 -10.71 -12.26 -2.75
C ASN A 279 -10.46 -12.43 -1.24
N GLY A 280 -10.93 -11.51 -0.40
CA GLY A 280 -10.68 -11.54 1.04
C GLY A 280 -11.24 -10.36 1.84
N PRO A 281 -10.80 -10.19 3.10
CA PRO A 281 -11.39 -9.20 4.00
C PRO A 281 -11.05 -7.77 3.59
N VAL A 282 -11.95 -6.82 3.86
CA VAL A 282 -11.70 -5.37 3.66
C VAL A 282 -10.62 -4.80 4.59
N GLY A 283 -10.09 -5.58 5.53
CA GLY A 283 -9.04 -5.12 6.42
C GLY A 283 -9.53 -4.17 7.52
N GLN A 284 -8.59 -3.61 8.28
CA GLN A 284 -8.84 -2.69 9.40
C GLN A 284 -9.92 -3.19 10.38
N TYR A 285 -9.91 -4.49 10.67
CA TYR A 285 -10.92 -5.17 11.51
C TYR A 285 -12.38 -4.96 11.07
N GLY A 286 -12.61 -4.84 9.76
CA GLY A 286 -13.94 -4.67 9.16
C GLY A 286 -14.32 -3.22 8.84
N LYS A 287 -13.46 -2.23 9.12
CA LYS A 287 -13.70 -0.84 8.70
C LYS A 287 -13.52 -0.62 7.20
N GLY A 288 -12.49 -1.22 6.59
CA GLY A 288 -12.30 -1.16 5.15
C GLY A 288 -11.98 0.22 4.56
N GLY A 289 -11.35 1.13 5.30
CA GLY A 289 -11.11 2.50 4.84
C GLY A 289 -10.24 2.62 3.59
N HIS A 290 -9.45 1.59 3.29
CA HIS A 290 -8.61 1.50 2.09
C HIS A 290 -9.04 0.42 1.09
N ALA A 291 -10.08 -0.34 1.40
CA ALA A 291 -10.56 -1.41 0.56
C ALA A 291 -11.56 -0.92 -0.48
N HIS A 292 -11.69 -1.70 -1.55
CA HIS A 292 -12.67 -1.51 -2.62
C HIS A 292 -13.63 -2.69 -2.71
N CYS A 293 -14.68 -2.54 -3.51
CA CYS A 293 -15.56 -3.64 -3.94
C CYS A 293 -14.92 -4.43 -5.08
N ASP A 294 -13.81 -5.10 -4.77
CA ASP A 294 -12.91 -5.73 -5.73
C ASP A 294 -12.85 -7.27 -5.58
N GLN A 295 -13.83 -7.89 -4.94
CA GLN A 295 -13.83 -9.34 -4.78
C GLN A 295 -13.90 -10.03 -6.14
N ASN A 296 -13.09 -11.08 -6.28
CA ASN A 296 -12.81 -11.80 -7.52
C ASN A 296 -12.14 -10.96 -8.62
N SER A 297 -11.67 -9.74 -8.32
CA SER A 297 -10.90 -8.94 -9.27
C SER A 297 -9.55 -9.57 -9.58
N ILE A 298 -9.03 -9.30 -10.78
CA ILE A 298 -7.70 -9.73 -11.22
C ILE A 298 -6.90 -8.55 -11.77
N THR A 299 -5.58 -8.62 -11.69
CA THR A 299 -4.70 -7.78 -12.53
C THR A 299 -3.78 -8.67 -13.33
N LEU A 300 -3.41 -8.23 -14.52
CA LEU A 300 -2.51 -8.97 -15.41
C LEU A 300 -1.50 -8.02 -16.02
N ARG A 301 -0.21 -8.31 -15.81
CA ARG A 301 0.90 -7.65 -16.48
C ARG A 301 1.57 -8.64 -17.43
N ILE A 302 1.86 -8.21 -18.66
CA ILE A 302 2.61 -8.98 -19.65
C ILE A 302 3.86 -8.16 -20.02
N GLY A 303 5.04 -8.71 -19.74
CA GLY A 303 6.31 -7.99 -19.79
C GLY A 303 6.27 -6.75 -18.91
N GLU A 304 6.53 -5.58 -19.50
CA GLU A 304 6.46 -4.30 -18.81
C GLU A 304 5.07 -3.65 -18.88
N THR A 305 4.12 -4.22 -19.64
CA THR A 305 2.80 -3.61 -19.86
C THR A 305 1.76 -4.15 -18.88
N PRO A 306 1.13 -3.30 -18.06
CA PRO A 306 -0.05 -3.70 -17.31
C PRO A 306 -1.25 -3.80 -18.26
N VAL A 307 -1.74 -5.01 -18.52
CA VAL A 307 -2.79 -5.28 -19.52
C VAL A 307 -4.19 -5.17 -18.92
N ILE A 308 -4.43 -5.84 -17.79
CA ILE A 308 -5.65 -5.70 -16.98
C ILE A 308 -5.24 -5.03 -15.67
N ILE A 309 -5.91 -3.94 -15.31
CA ILE A 309 -5.49 -3.07 -14.21
C ILE A 309 -6.55 -2.90 -13.14
N ASP A 310 -6.07 -2.62 -11.93
CA ASP A 310 -6.88 -2.00 -10.87
C ASP A 310 -7.02 -0.49 -11.17
N PRO A 311 -8.20 0.12 -10.93
CA PRO A 311 -8.40 1.54 -11.18
C PRO A 311 -7.62 2.45 -10.23
N GLY A 312 -7.22 1.98 -9.04
CA GLY A 312 -6.62 2.80 -7.99
C GLY A 312 -7.56 3.87 -7.44
N THR A 313 -7.02 4.84 -6.69
CA THR A 313 -7.80 5.90 -6.02
C THR A 313 -7.26 7.28 -6.35
N PHE A 314 -8.11 8.16 -6.90
CA PHE A 314 -7.70 9.50 -7.32
C PHE A 314 -7.43 10.44 -6.15
N CYS A 315 -8.38 10.56 -5.24
CA CYS A 315 -8.27 11.39 -4.04
C CYS A 315 -9.14 10.81 -2.92
N TYR A 316 -8.84 11.16 -1.67
CA TYR A 316 -9.63 10.67 -0.54
C TYR A 316 -10.84 11.56 -0.27
N VAL A 317 -10.61 12.87 -0.16
CA VAL A 317 -11.61 13.78 0.40
C VAL A 317 -12.09 14.82 -0.59
N SER A 318 -11.21 15.33 -1.45
CA SER A 318 -11.54 16.51 -2.28
C SER A 318 -12.65 16.26 -3.31
N ASP A 319 -12.89 15.00 -3.67
CA ASP A 319 -13.96 14.59 -4.57
C ASP A 319 -14.59 13.28 -4.06
N PRO A 320 -15.58 13.37 -3.15
CA PRO A 320 -16.26 12.22 -2.56
C PRO A 320 -16.93 11.30 -3.59
N VAL A 321 -17.47 11.90 -4.66
CA VAL A 321 -18.13 11.17 -5.75
C VAL A 321 -17.08 10.35 -6.51
N ARG A 322 -15.95 10.96 -6.86
CA ARG A 322 -14.84 10.24 -7.48
C ARG A 322 -14.30 9.15 -6.57
N ARG A 323 -14.12 9.41 -5.27
CA ARG A 323 -13.64 8.42 -4.30
C ARG A 323 -14.55 7.19 -4.22
N ASN A 324 -15.87 7.39 -4.19
CA ASN A 324 -16.84 6.31 -4.18
C ASN A 324 -16.92 5.56 -5.52
N ASN A 325 -16.73 6.25 -6.65
CA ASN A 325 -16.65 5.61 -7.95
C ASN A 325 -15.38 4.75 -8.10
N ASP A 326 -14.23 5.21 -7.60
CA ASP A 326 -12.96 4.47 -7.68
C ASP A 326 -12.98 3.16 -6.88
N ARG A 327 -13.81 3.06 -5.84
CA ARG A 327 -13.95 1.88 -4.98
C ARG A 327 -15.11 0.96 -5.35
N SER A 328 -15.88 1.29 -6.39
CA SER A 328 -17.09 0.57 -6.78
C SER A 328 -16.78 -0.73 -7.52
N THR A 329 -17.72 -1.67 -7.54
CA THR A 329 -17.58 -2.93 -8.26
C THR A 329 -17.43 -2.71 -9.77
N ALA A 330 -18.14 -1.70 -10.30
CA ALA A 330 -18.25 -1.39 -11.73
C ALA A 330 -16.96 -0.92 -12.42
N VAL A 331 -15.89 -0.69 -11.65
CA VAL A 331 -14.58 -0.23 -12.15
C VAL A 331 -13.45 -1.24 -11.96
N HIS A 332 -13.71 -2.39 -11.31
CA HIS A 332 -12.71 -3.44 -11.08
C HIS A 332 -12.84 -4.58 -12.08
N ALA A 333 -11.79 -5.36 -12.25
CA ALA A 333 -11.75 -6.47 -13.20
C ALA A 333 -12.54 -7.70 -12.70
N THR A 334 -13.83 -7.54 -12.39
CA THR A 334 -14.72 -8.55 -11.81
C THR A 334 -16.10 -8.51 -12.50
N VAL A 335 -17.11 -9.19 -11.96
CA VAL A 335 -18.49 -9.11 -12.47
C VAL A 335 -19.26 -8.05 -11.68
N ASP A 336 -19.78 -7.06 -12.40
CA ASP A 336 -20.75 -6.09 -11.91
C ASP A 336 -22.17 -6.62 -12.13
N LEU A 337 -22.96 -6.64 -11.05
CA LEU A 337 -24.36 -7.08 -11.06
C LEU A 337 -25.34 -5.90 -10.92
N GLY A 338 -24.87 -4.66 -11.06
CA GLY A 338 -25.64 -3.45 -10.77
C GLY A 338 -25.86 -3.22 -9.27
N ILE A 339 -25.25 -4.05 -8.42
CA ILE A 339 -25.36 -4.02 -6.96
C ILE A 339 -23.94 -4.14 -6.40
N GLU A 340 -23.60 -3.23 -5.48
CA GLU A 340 -22.26 -3.20 -4.89
C GLU A 340 -21.96 -4.41 -4.01
N GLN A 341 -20.72 -4.84 -4.06
CA GLN A 341 -20.23 -5.97 -3.26
C GLN A 341 -20.16 -5.67 -1.76
N CYS A 342 -19.88 -4.41 -1.41
CA CYS A 342 -19.84 -3.89 -0.04
C CYS A 342 -20.68 -2.60 0.03
N TRP A 343 -21.09 -2.23 1.24
CA TRP A 343 -21.82 -0.98 1.47
C TRP A 343 -20.91 0.09 2.08
N TRP A 344 -21.17 1.36 1.78
CA TRP A 344 -20.55 2.51 2.44
C TRP A 344 -21.58 3.61 2.72
N PRO A 345 -21.43 4.41 3.79
CA PRO A 345 -22.32 5.53 4.07
C PRO A 345 -22.19 6.65 3.02
N GLU A 346 -23.31 7.09 2.44
CA GLU A 346 -23.33 8.11 1.38
C GLU A 346 -23.18 9.56 1.90
N ASP A 347 -23.46 9.81 3.19
CA ASP A 347 -23.77 11.13 3.74
C ASP A 347 -22.75 11.68 4.75
N ALA A 348 -21.62 11.01 4.95
CA ALA A 348 -20.61 11.42 5.95
C ALA A 348 -19.20 11.53 5.36
N TYR A 349 -18.48 12.57 5.75
CA TYR A 349 -17.02 12.70 5.52
C TYR A 349 -16.27 11.47 6.06
N GLU A 350 -16.69 10.96 7.22
CA GLU A 350 -16.18 9.70 7.78
C GLU A 350 -16.54 8.49 6.91
N GLY A 351 -17.72 8.48 6.27
CA GLY A 351 -18.17 7.40 5.38
C GLY A 351 -17.21 7.12 4.22
N LEU A 352 -16.42 8.12 3.82
CA LEU A 352 -15.32 7.95 2.86
C LEU A 352 -14.19 7.05 3.36
N PHE A 353 -14.19 6.65 4.62
CA PHE A 353 -13.21 5.73 5.19
C PHE A 353 -13.88 4.48 5.78
N TRP A 354 -15.11 4.18 5.34
CA TRP A 354 -15.81 2.94 5.68
C TRP A 354 -16.17 2.17 4.41
N MET A 355 -15.86 0.87 4.44
CA MET A 355 -16.38 -0.12 3.52
C MET A 355 -16.78 -1.34 4.32
N ILE A 356 -18.08 -1.61 4.37
CA ILE A 356 -18.68 -2.56 5.30
C ILE A 356 -19.10 -3.80 4.52
N GLN A 357 -18.50 -4.94 4.88
CA GLN A 357 -18.83 -6.27 4.34
C GLN A 357 -20.01 -6.91 5.08
N GLU A 358 -21.08 -6.16 5.36
CA GLU A 358 -22.25 -6.75 6.03
C GLU A 358 -22.99 -7.66 5.04
N GLY A 359 -23.23 -8.92 5.44
CA GLY A 359 -23.90 -9.90 4.59
C GLY A 359 -23.05 -10.48 3.45
N GLN A 360 -21.87 -9.90 3.18
CA GLN A 360 -20.92 -10.40 2.20
C GLN A 360 -20.03 -11.51 2.80
N GLN A 361 -19.82 -12.59 2.05
CA GLN A 361 -18.93 -13.69 2.45
C GLN A 361 -17.99 -14.05 1.29
N PRO A 362 -16.85 -13.35 1.15
CA PRO A 362 -15.81 -13.76 0.21
C PRO A 362 -15.04 -14.96 0.75
N TYR A 363 -14.79 -15.98 -0.08
CA TYR A 363 -13.89 -17.07 0.26
C TYR A 363 -13.28 -17.72 -0.99
N VAL A 364 -12.11 -18.33 -0.82
CA VAL A 364 -11.42 -19.08 -1.87
C VAL A 364 -11.37 -20.55 -1.48
N ASP A 365 -11.95 -21.42 -2.30
CA ASP A 365 -12.00 -22.87 -2.04
C ASP A 365 -10.95 -23.66 -2.84
N ILE A 366 -10.47 -23.11 -3.96
CA ILE A 366 -9.35 -23.67 -4.73
C ILE A 366 -8.28 -22.58 -4.90
N ALA A 367 -7.04 -22.90 -4.55
CA ALA A 367 -5.89 -22.06 -4.83
C ALA A 367 -4.64 -22.93 -4.96
N THR A 368 -4.18 -23.10 -6.20
CA THR A 368 -3.01 -23.87 -6.59
C THR A 368 -2.20 -23.09 -7.63
N GLU A 369 -1.08 -23.66 -8.07
CA GLU A 369 -0.28 -23.13 -9.18
C GLU A 369 -1.04 -23.11 -10.53
N HIS A 370 -2.06 -23.95 -10.69
CA HIS A 370 -2.78 -24.14 -11.96
C HIS A 370 -4.24 -23.70 -11.93
N GLN A 371 -4.80 -23.45 -10.74
CA GLN A 371 -6.21 -23.11 -10.63
C GLN A 371 -6.48 -22.25 -9.40
N TRP A 372 -7.38 -21.28 -9.56
CA TRP A 372 -7.91 -20.47 -8.47
C TRP A 372 -9.42 -20.39 -8.58
N ARG A 373 -10.13 -20.47 -7.45
CA ARG A 373 -11.58 -20.28 -7.42
C ARG A 373 -12.01 -19.46 -6.21
N GLY A 374 -12.46 -18.25 -6.50
CA GLY A 374 -13.04 -17.33 -5.54
C GLY A 374 -14.56 -17.29 -5.64
N HIS A 375 -15.20 -17.12 -4.49
CA HIS A 375 -16.64 -16.94 -4.35
C HIS A 375 -16.88 -15.67 -3.57
N VAL A 376 -17.92 -14.94 -3.96
CA VAL A 376 -18.54 -13.88 -3.19
C VAL A 376 -20.04 -14.16 -3.14
N ARG A 377 -20.61 -14.13 -1.93
CA ARG A 377 -22.05 -14.29 -1.72
C ARG A 377 -22.53 -13.15 -0.86
N HIS A 378 -23.65 -12.55 -1.23
CA HIS A 378 -24.30 -11.53 -0.44
C HIS A 378 -25.64 -12.06 0.08
N ARG A 379 -25.78 -12.04 1.41
CA ARG A 379 -26.99 -12.46 2.13
C ARG A 379 -27.57 -11.23 2.83
N GLY A 380 -28.35 -10.45 2.10
CA GLY A 380 -28.98 -9.22 2.56
C GLY A 380 -30.25 -8.88 1.77
N SER A 381 -30.56 -7.60 1.62
CA SER A 381 -31.69 -7.09 0.82
C SER A 381 -31.56 -7.43 -0.68
N ALA A 382 -30.33 -7.54 -1.17
CA ALA A 382 -29.99 -8.08 -2.48
C ALA A 382 -29.32 -9.45 -2.32
N LEU A 383 -29.90 -10.47 -2.94
CA LEU A 383 -29.34 -11.81 -2.97
C LEU A 383 -28.57 -11.99 -4.27
N PHE A 384 -27.25 -12.10 -4.17
CA PHE A 384 -26.44 -12.50 -5.29
C PHE A 384 -25.30 -13.43 -4.87
N ALA A 385 -24.84 -14.22 -5.84
CA ALA A 385 -23.60 -14.97 -5.75
C ALA A 385 -22.81 -14.81 -7.03
N HIS A 386 -21.49 -14.67 -6.90
CA HIS A 386 -20.55 -14.72 -8.00
C HIS A 386 -19.41 -15.67 -7.64
N ALA A 387 -19.13 -16.62 -8.53
CA ALA A 387 -17.98 -17.49 -8.46
C ALA A 387 -17.12 -17.29 -9.71
N ARG A 388 -15.83 -17.06 -9.50
CA ARG A 388 -14.82 -16.99 -10.56
C ARG A 388 -13.86 -18.14 -10.43
N THR A 389 -13.73 -18.94 -11.48
CA THR A 389 -12.68 -19.95 -11.62
C THR A 389 -11.68 -19.49 -12.66
N ILE A 390 -10.38 -19.56 -12.33
CA ILE A 390 -9.27 -19.21 -13.20
C ILE A 390 -8.41 -20.46 -13.37
N ASP A 391 -8.30 -20.96 -14.58
CA ASP A 391 -7.33 -21.97 -14.97
C ASP A 391 -6.08 -21.28 -15.52
N ILE A 392 -4.92 -21.67 -15.00
CA ILE A 392 -3.65 -20.96 -15.14
C ILE A 392 -2.66 -21.89 -15.83
N GLU A 393 -2.36 -21.56 -17.07
CA GLU A 393 -1.36 -22.23 -17.90
C GLU A 393 -0.22 -21.24 -18.22
N PRO A 394 1.00 -21.72 -18.53
CA PRO A 394 2.14 -20.84 -18.78
C PRO A 394 1.91 -19.75 -19.84
N HIS A 395 1.01 -19.99 -20.80
CA HIS A 395 0.73 -19.07 -21.92
C HIS A 395 -0.75 -18.73 -22.08
N ARG A 396 -1.59 -19.10 -21.11
CA ARG A 396 -3.03 -18.89 -21.21
C ARG A 396 -3.66 -18.76 -19.84
N VAL A 397 -4.51 -17.76 -19.69
CA VAL A 397 -5.40 -17.63 -18.54
C VAL A 397 -6.82 -17.86 -19.04
N SER A 398 -7.51 -18.87 -18.52
CA SER A 398 -8.90 -19.14 -18.84
C SER A 398 -9.76 -18.88 -17.62
N VAL A 399 -10.84 -18.14 -17.80
CA VAL A 399 -11.72 -17.70 -16.72
C VAL A 399 -13.14 -18.16 -16.99
N ARG A 400 -13.77 -18.66 -15.94
CA ARG A 400 -15.20 -18.98 -15.90
C ARG A 400 -15.84 -18.16 -14.79
N ASP A 401 -16.72 -17.25 -15.17
CA ASP A 401 -17.56 -16.49 -14.26
C ASP A 401 -18.95 -17.15 -14.21
N SER A 402 -19.44 -17.42 -13.00
CA SER A 402 -20.78 -17.94 -12.75
C SER A 402 -21.48 -17.03 -11.75
N ILE A 403 -22.69 -16.60 -12.10
CA ILE A 403 -23.49 -15.71 -11.27
C ILE A 403 -24.83 -16.35 -10.91
N HIS A 404 -25.43 -15.83 -9.85
CA HIS A 404 -26.81 -16.08 -9.48
C HIS A 404 -27.36 -14.79 -8.89
N VAL A 405 -28.30 -14.15 -9.58
CA VAL A 405 -28.99 -12.92 -9.15
C VAL A 405 -30.42 -12.96 -9.70
N ASP A 406 -31.37 -12.34 -9.01
CA ASP A 406 -32.77 -12.35 -9.41
C ASP A 406 -33.02 -11.46 -10.64
N GLY A 407 -33.35 -12.08 -11.77
CA GLY A 407 -33.98 -11.40 -12.93
C GLY A 407 -33.08 -10.59 -13.86
N GLU A 408 -31.79 -10.44 -13.56
CA GLU A 408 -30.82 -9.71 -14.38
C GLU A 408 -29.54 -10.53 -14.64
N LEU A 409 -28.78 -10.16 -15.69
CA LEU A 409 -27.47 -10.73 -15.98
C LEU A 409 -26.38 -9.70 -15.64
N GLY A 410 -25.19 -10.21 -15.33
CA GLY A 410 -24.04 -9.37 -14.98
C GLY A 410 -23.30 -8.81 -16.18
N THR A 411 -22.36 -7.93 -15.89
CA THR A 411 -21.36 -7.44 -16.84
C THR A 411 -19.97 -7.77 -16.31
N ILE A 412 -19.18 -8.52 -17.07
CA ILE A 412 -17.75 -8.68 -16.77
C ILE A 412 -17.07 -7.37 -17.17
N VAL A 413 -16.43 -6.72 -16.21
CA VAL A 413 -15.68 -5.47 -16.43
C VAL A 413 -14.20 -5.82 -16.54
N LEU A 414 -13.52 -5.27 -17.55
CA LEU A 414 -12.09 -5.45 -17.78
C LEU A 414 -11.44 -4.09 -18.06
N PRO A 415 -10.99 -3.37 -17.02
CA PRO A 415 -10.19 -2.15 -17.18
C PRO A 415 -8.84 -2.51 -17.80
N LEU A 416 -8.48 -1.82 -18.88
CA LEU A 416 -7.26 -2.10 -19.62
C LEU A 416 -6.18 -1.06 -19.32
N GLY A 417 -4.91 -1.45 -19.50
CA GLY A 417 -3.80 -0.51 -19.40
C GLY A 417 -3.91 0.66 -20.39
N PRO A 418 -3.41 1.86 -20.03
CA PRO A 418 -3.49 3.02 -20.91
C PRO A 418 -2.75 2.84 -22.24
N ASP A 419 -1.69 2.02 -22.24
CA ASP A 419 -0.86 1.72 -23.41
C ASP A 419 -1.40 0.52 -24.23
N VAL A 420 -2.58 -0.01 -23.89
CA VAL A 420 -3.23 -1.12 -24.60
C VAL A 420 -4.21 -0.59 -25.63
N ASP A 421 -3.94 -0.85 -26.90
CA ASP A 421 -4.88 -0.67 -27.98
C ASP A 421 -5.79 -1.89 -28.15
N VAL A 422 -7.04 -1.64 -28.53
CA VAL A 422 -8.09 -2.66 -28.51
C VAL A 422 -8.88 -2.59 -29.80
N ASN A 423 -8.96 -3.71 -30.50
CA ASN A 423 -9.86 -3.90 -31.63
C ASN A 423 -10.85 -5.02 -31.29
N VAL A 424 -12.13 -4.68 -31.16
CA VAL A 424 -13.18 -5.60 -30.68
C VAL A 424 -13.95 -6.18 -31.87
N GLY A 425 -13.92 -7.50 -32.00
CA GLY A 425 -14.80 -8.29 -32.85
C GLY A 425 -15.99 -8.87 -32.08
N GLU A 426 -16.68 -9.85 -32.68
CA GLU A 426 -17.90 -10.44 -32.09
C GLU A 426 -17.62 -11.31 -30.86
N LYS A 427 -16.56 -12.12 -30.91
CA LYS A 427 -16.18 -13.10 -29.85
C LYS A 427 -14.71 -13.03 -29.43
N VAL A 428 -13.99 -12.04 -29.97
CA VAL A 428 -12.56 -11.86 -29.75
C VAL A 428 -12.24 -10.37 -29.80
N ALA A 429 -11.36 -9.92 -28.91
CA ALA A 429 -10.72 -8.62 -28.95
C ALA A 429 -9.21 -8.82 -29.10
N GLN A 430 -8.60 -8.08 -30.01
CA GLN A 430 -7.16 -8.01 -30.18
C GLN A 430 -6.62 -6.87 -29.32
N LEU A 431 -5.79 -7.21 -28.34
CA LEU A 431 -5.08 -6.28 -27.47
C LEU A 431 -3.67 -6.08 -28.02
N THR A 432 -3.32 -4.85 -28.41
CA THR A 432 -2.02 -4.51 -29.00
C THR A 432 -1.25 -3.58 -28.09
N PHE A 433 0.02 -3.90 -27.81
CA PHE A 433 0.92 -3.09 -26.98
C PHE A 433 2.37 -3.54 -27.21
N ASN A 434 3.35 -2.62 -27.21
CA ASN A 434 4.77 -2.95 -27.35
C ASN A 434 5.09 -3.96 -28.48
N ASP A 435 4.50 -3.75 -29.66
CA ASP A 435 4.59 -4.63 -30.84
C ASP A 435 4.09 -6.08 -30.64
N ARG A 436 3.39 -6.35 -29.53
CA ARG A 436 2.71 -7.61 -29.24
C ARG A 436 1.23 -7.49 -29.54
N VAL A 437 0.63 -8.59 -29.97
CA VAL A 437 -0.81 -8.76 -30.10
C VAL A 437 -1.22 -9.94 -29.24
N VAL A 438 -2.26 -9.77 -28.44
CA VAL A 438 -2.81 -10.80 -27.55
C VAL A 438 -4.30 -10.90 -27.80
N GLU A 439 -4.83 -12.12 -27.87
CA GLU A 439 -6.26 -12.34 -28.09
C GLU A 439 -6.98 -12.59 -26.77
N LEU A 440 -8.01 -11.78 -26.52
CA LEU A 440 -9.01 -11.99 -25.48
C LEU A 440 -10.27 -12.54 -26.14
N MET A 441 -10.65 -13.77 -25.81
CA MET A 441 -11.79 -14.47 -26.40
C MET A 441 -12.88 -14.68 -25.35
N TRP A 442 -14.15 -14.69 -25.77
CA TRP A 442 -15.28 -15.00 -24.89
C TRP A 442 -16.35 -15.84 -25.58
N ALA A 443 -17.19 -16.46 -24.77
CA ALA A 443 -18.42 -17.12 -25.17
C ALA A 443 -19.60 -16.49 -24.41
N ASP A 444 -20.77 -16.44 -25.06
CA ASP A 444 -22.03 -16.07 -24.41
C ASP A 444 -22.03 -14.67 -23.73
N ALA A 445 -21.42 -13.69 -24.40
CA ALA A 445 -21.46 -12.29 -23.97
C ALA A 445 -21.44 -11.32 -25.16
N ILE A 446 -22.01 -10.14 -24.98
CA ILE A 446 -22.00 -9.03 -25.95
C ILE A 446 -20.94 -8.00 -25.51
N PRO A 447 -19.95 -7.67 -26.36
CA PRO A 447 -18.90 -6.73 -25.99
C PRO A 447 -19.36 -5.27 -26.11
N GLU A 448 -18.89 -4.44 -25.20
CA GLU A 448 -18.93 -2.99 -25.25
C GLU A 448 -17.54 -2.44 -24.92
N LEU A 449 -16.98 -1.61 -25.81
CA LEU A 449 -15.75 -0.87 -25.53
C LEU A 449 -16.09 0.57 -25.20
N SER A 450 -15.69 1.03 -24.02
CA SER A 450 -15.81 2.43 -23.61
C SER A 450 -14.51 2.92 -22.99
N THR A 451 -14.52 4.17 -22.50
CA THR A 451 -13.46 4.69 -21.65
C THR A 451 -13.89 4.78 -20.20
N MET A 452 -12.92 4.82 -19.29
CA MET A 452 -13.12 5.15 -17.88
C MET A 452 -11.93 5.94 -17.34
N ASN A 453 -12.12 6.60 -16.20
CA ASN A 453 -11.03 7.22 -15.46
C ASN A 453 -10.40 6.20 -14.52
N THR A 454 -9.08 6.19 -14.45
CA THR A 454 -8.28 5.47 -13.46
C THR A 454 -7.31 6.44 -12.79
N ALA A 455 -6.75 6.00 -11.68
CA ALA A 455 -5.83 6.76 -10.87
C ALA A 455 -4.64 5.87 -10.45
N PRO A 456 -3.59 5.75 -11.28
CA PRO A 456 -2.42 4.95 -10.93
C PRO A 456 -1.59 5.56 -9.79
N ALA A 457 -1.71 6.87 -9.56
CA ALA A 457 -1.14 7.57 -8.41
C ALA A 457 -2.11 8.64 -7.89
N TYR A 458 -1.87 9.11 -6.68
CA TYR A 458 -2.70 10.16 -6.07
C TYR A 458 -2.73 11.44 -6.92
N TYR A 459 -3.91 12.01 -7.13
CA TYR A 459 -4.15 13.16 -8.01
C TYR A 459 -3.70 12.99 -9.47
N VAL A 460 -3.35 11.78 -9.90
CA VAL A 460 -3.05 11.47 -11.29
C VAL A 460 -4.27 10.82 -11.90
N ASN A 461 -4.96 11.52 -12.80
CA ASN A 461 -6.07 10.95 -13.56
C ASN A 461 -5.59 10.48 -14.92
N VAL A 462 -5.84 9.22 -15.26
CA VAL A 462 -5.57 8.64 -16.57
C VAL A 462 -6.89 8.16 -17.16
N VAL A 463 -7.19 8.57 -18.38
CA VAL A 463 -8.33 8.00 -19.12
C VAL A 463 -7.83 6.75 -19.83
N THR A 464 -8.48 5.61 -19.60
CA THR A 464 -8.14 4.33 -20.24
C THR A 464 -9.36 3.69 -20.88
N LYS A 465 -9.13 2.61 -21.63
CA LYS A 465 -10.16 1.77 -22.24
C LYS A 465 -10.66 0.74 -21.23
N VAL A 466 -11.95 0.40 -21.30
CA VAL A 466 -12.55 -0.69 -20.53
C VAL A 466 -13.40 -1.52 -21.47
N LEU A 467 -13.14 -2.82 -21.48
CA LEU A 467 -13.96 -3.80 -22.20
C LEU A 467 -15.00 -4.35 -21.22
N ARG A 468 -16.28 -4.12 -21.52
CA ARG A 468 -17.40 -4.73 -20.81
C ARG A 468 -17.95 -5.87 -21.63
N LEU A 469 -18.14 -7.03 -21.01
CA LEU A 469 -18.80 -8.17 -21.63
C LEU A 469 -20.14 -8.37 -20.92
N HIS A 470 -21.22 -7.91 -21.55
CA HIS A 470 -22.57 -8.11 -21.03
C HIS A 470 -22.94 -9.57 -21.18
N MET A 471 -23.12 -10.26 -20.06
CA MET A 471 -23.36 -11.70 -20.04
C MET A 471 -24.71 -12.00 -20.73
N THR A 472 -24.76 -13.05 -21.55
CA THR A 472 -26.01 -13.58 -22.14
C THR A 472 -26.42 -14.92 -21.51
N SER A 473 -25.69 -15.36 -20.49
CA SER A 473 -25.94 -16.55 -19.69
C SER A 473 -25.42 -16.33 -18.27
N ASP A 474 -25.96 -17.07 -17.29
CA ASP A 474 -25.48 -17.07 -15.90
C ASP A 474 -24.04 -17.61 -15.76
N VAL A 475 -23.51 -18.21 -16.82
CA VAL A 475 -22.13 -18.69 -16.90
C VAL A 475 -21.49 -18.17 -18.18
N VAL A 476 -20.38 -17.45 -18.03
CA VAL A 476 -19.59 -16.95 -19.16
C VAL A 476 -18.16 -17.43 -19.03
N HIS A 477 -17.60 -17.84 -20.18
CA HIS A 477 -16.22 -18.25 -20.31
C HIS A 477 -15.47 -17.21 -21.13
N TRP A 478 -14.29 -16.82 -20.67
CA TRP A 478 -13.37 -15.99 -21.44
C TRP A 478 -11.94 -16.41 -21.19
N SER A 479 -11.04 -16.12 -22.12
CA SER A 479 -9.63 -16.47 -21.97
C SER A 479 -8.73 -15.47 -22.66
N LEU A 480 -7.50 -15.39 -22.17
CA LEU A 480 -6.46 -14.51 -22.69
C LEU A 480 -5.23 -15.34 -23.03
N ASN A 481 -4.84 -15.32 -24.31
CA ASN A 481 -3.65 -16.01 -24.80
C ASN A 481 -2.43 -15.10 -24.61
N LEU A 482 -1.51 -15.45 -23.72
CA LEU A 482 -0.38 -14.60 -23.33
C LEU A 482 0.72 -14.55 -24.41
N ARG A 483 0.71 -15.49 -25.35
CA ARG A 483 1.57 -15.49 -26.54
C ARG A 483 0.82 -14.95 -27.76
N PRO A 484 1.52 -14.21 -28.64
CA PRO A 484 0.96 -13.70 -29.90
C PRO A 484 0.61 -14.80 -30.90
#